data_AF-A0A9P1HJD2-F1
#
_entry.id   AF-A0A9P1HJD2-F1
#
_cell.length_a   1.000
_cell.length_b   1.000
_cell.length_c   1.000
_cell.angle_alpha   90.00
_cell.angle_beta   90.00
_cell.angle_gamma   90.00
#
_symmetry.space_group_name_H-M   'P 1'
#
loop_
_entity.id
_entity.type
_entity.pdbx_description
1 polymer ?
#
loop_
_entity_poly.entity_id
_entity_poly.type
_entity_poly.pdbx_seq_one_letter_code
_entity_poly.pdbx_strand_id
1 'polypeptide(L)'
;MWFTRSIVVLICMFHVAHPAMRTRSLNGAPVTDGDEKFNEMLYELLTLTILKGINIYKIKQFNDRHFLDKTRRHYWFGDRYFRLDNYYWLSTRDTCGYRLNETQSKPLEYDEDNVKINEIFFQCLRYEEYCCGLNCCRRY
;
A
#
# COMPACT_ATOMS: atom_id res chain seq x y z
N MET A 1 -10.07 60.65 25.48
CA MET A 1 -9.45 59.30 25.59
C MET A 1 -10.05 58.44 24.49
N TRP A 2 -9.24 58.09 23.50
CA TRP A 2 -9.67 57.46 22.24
C TRP A 2 -9.89 55.95 22.42
N PHE A 3 -11.02 55.42 21.95
CA PHE A 3 -11.25 53.97 21.80
C PHE A 3 -11.00 53.59 20.34
N THR A 4 -9.83 53.06 20.02
CA THR A 4 -9.55 52.42 18.74
C THR A 4 -10.03 50.97 18.79
N ARG A 5 -11.07 50.64 18.02
CA ARG A 5 -11.50 49.25 17.79
C ARG A 5 -10.74 48.69 16.59
N SER A 6 -9.78 47.82 16.87
CA SER A 6 -9.06 47.04 15.86
C SER A 6 -9.97 46.00 15.23
N ILE A 7 -10.09 46.04 13.90
CA ILE A 7 -10.76 45.05 13.06
C ILE A 7 -9.85 43.83 12.98
N VAL A 8 -10.28 42.69 13.54
CA VAL A 8 -9.61 41.40 13.36
C VAL A 8 -10.09 40.82 12.04
N VAL A 9 -9.22 40.86 11.02
CA VAL A 9 -9.44 40.20 9.73
C VAL A 9 -9.21 38.70 9.94
N LEU A 10 -10.30 37.93 9.89
CA LEU A 10 -10.27 36.48 9.94
C LEU A 10 -9.84 35.95 8.56
N ILE A 11 -8.56 35.63 8.39
CA ILE A 11 -8.06 34.93 7.21
C ILE A 11 -8.36 33.43 7.43
N CYS A 12 -9.47 32.95 6.85
CA CYS A 12 -9.72 31.51 6.74
C CYS A 12 -8.66 30.88 5.84
N MET A 13 -7.68 30.20 6.43
CA MET A 13 -6.80 29.29 5.70
C MET A 13 -7.63 28.10 5.21
N PHE A 14 -7.95 28.09 3.91
CA PHE A 14 -8.42 26.89 3.22
C PHE A 14 -7.31 25.82 3.31
N HIS A 15 -7.42 24.91 4.27
CA HIS A 15 -6.64 23.68 4.27
C HIS A 15 -7.13 22.83 3.09
N VAL A 16 -6.36 22.81 2.01
CA VAL A 16 -6.52 21.83 0.94
C VAL A 16 -6.22 20.46 1.55
N ALA A 17 -7.28 19.72 1.89
CA ALA A 17 -7.18 18.34 2.32
C ALA A 17 -6.59 17.54 1.15
N HIS A 18 -5.30 17.24 1.21
CA HIS A 18 -4.71 16.28 0.29
C HIS A 18 -5.36 14.93 0.58
N PRO A 19 -5.80 14.17 -0.44
CA PRO A 19 -6.30 12.82 -0.22
C PRO A 19 -5.22 12.03 0.53
N ALA A 20 -5.64 11.27 1.55
CA ALA A 20 -4.71 10.46 2.32
C ALA A 20 -3.99 9.49 1.36
N MET A 21 -2.65 9.55 1.33
CA MET A 21 -1.85 8.67 0.49
C MET A 21 -2.18 7.21 0.82
N ARG A 22 -2.37 6.40 -0.21
CA ARG A 22 -2.66 4.97 -0.06
C ARG A 22 -1.40 4.18 0.32
N THR A 23 -0.25 4.68 -0.09
CA THR A 23 1.04 4.03 0.10
C THR A 23 1.75 4.55 1.35
N ARG A 24 2.29 3.64 2.16
CA ARG A 24 3.11 3.97 3.34
C ARG A 24 4.40 3.16 3.38
N SER A 25 5.45 3.76 3.93
CA SER A 25 6.70 3.08 4.29
C SER A 25 6.66 2.74 5.77
N LEU A 26 6.98 1.49 6.11
CA LEU A 26 7.09 1.07 7.51
C LEU A 26 8.39 1.56 8.17
N ASN A 27 9.36 1.99 7.35
CA ASN A 27 10.67 2.45 7.80
C ASN A 27 10.78 3.98 7.80
N GLY A 28 9.71 4.70 7.45
CA GLY A 28 9.69 6.17 7.36
C GLY A 28 10.38 6.74 6.11
N ALA A 29 10.60 5.92 5.07
CA ALA A 29 11.14 6.40 3.79
C ALA A 29 10.13 7.29 3.04
N PRO A 30 10.59 8.13 2.08
CA PRO A 30 9.71 8.89 1.21
C PRO A 30 8.68 7.99 0.52
N VAL A 31 7.45 8.49 0.35
CA VAL A 31 6.36 7.76 -0.28
C VAL A 31 5.62 8.61 -1.30
N THR A 32 5.15 7.97 -2.36
CA THR A 32 4.15 8.51 -3.28
C THR A 32 3.15 7.42 -3.65
N ASP A 33 2.01 7.78 -4.24
CA ASP A 33 1.05 6.78 -4.75
C ASP A 33 1.39 6.27 -6.16
N GLY A 34 2.48 6.73 -6.76
CA GLY A 34 2.93 6.28 -8.08
C GLY A 34 1.91 6.56 -9.18
N ASP A 35 1.91 5.72 -10.21
CA ASP A 35 0.97 5.79 -11.33
C ASP A 35 -0.27 4.92 -11.06
N GLU A 36 -1.45 5.53 -11.14
CA GLU A 36 -2.73 4.86 -10.82
C GLU A 36 -3.00 3.67 -11.75
N LYS A 37 -2.80 3.83 -13.06
CA LYS A 37 -3.04 2.75 -14.04
C LYS A 37 -2.09 1.58 -13.81
N PHE A 38 -0.84 1.87 -13.48
CA PHE A 38 0.14 0.84 -13.14
C PHE A 38 -0.25 0.10 -11.86
N ASN A 39 -0.72 0.81 -10.84
CA ASN A 39 -1.21 0.19 -9.61
C ASN A 39 -2.42 -0.73 -9.87
N GLU A 40 -3.38 -0.27 -10.66
CA GLU A 40 -4.54 -1.08 -11.05
C GLU A 40 -4.12 -2.34 -11.79
N MET A 41 -3.23 -2.23 -12.78
CA MET A 41 -2.69 -3.37 -13.51
C MET A 41 -1.97 -4.35 -12.58
N LEU A 42 -1.14 -3.88 -11.65
CA LEU A 42 -0.46 -4.76 -10.70
C LEU A 42 -1.44 -5.46 -9.76
N TYR A 43 -2.45 -4.74 -9.27
CA TYR A 43 -3.51 -5.33 -8.46
C TYR A 43 -4.25 -6.43 -9.22
N GLU A 44 -4.60 -6.21 -10.50
CA GLU A 44 -5.23 -7.23 -11.33
C GLU A 44 -4.34 -8.46 -11.54
N LEU A 45 -3.03 -8.26 -11.76
CA LEU A 45 -2.08 -9.36 -11.90
C LEU A 45 -1.97 -10.19 -10.61
N LEU A 46 -1.88 -9.52 -9.46
CA LEU A 46 -1.82 -10.18 -8.14
C LEU A 46 -3.08 -11.01 -7.88
N THR A 47 -4.24 -10.46 -8.21
CA THR A 47 -5.53 -11.08 -7.89
C THR A 47 -6.04 -12.04 -8.96
N LEU A 48 -5.41 -12.11 -10.14
CA LEU A 48 -5.85 -12.95 -11.26
C LEU A 48 -6.06 -14.41 -10.85
N THR A 49 -5.06 -14.98 -10.18
CA THR A 49 -5.07 -16.41 -9.79
C THR A 49 -5.98 -16.72 -8.61
N ILE A 50 -6.28 -15.70 -7.79
CA ILE A 50 -7.07 -15.84 -6.56
C ILE A 50 -8.56 -15.61 -6.84
N LEU A 51 -8.90 -14.53 -7.54
CA LEU A 51 -10.27 -14.06 -7.74
C LEU A 51 -10.90 -14.54 -9.04
N LYS A 52 -10.09 -14.74 -10.09
CA LYS A 52 -10.58 -15.12 -11.43
C LYS A 52 -10.23 -16.58 -11.79
N GLY A 53 -9.67 -17.34 -10.84
CA GLY A 53 -9.43 -18.78 -10.99
C GLY A 53 -10.71 -19.61 -10.89
N ILE A 54 -10.65 -20.86 -11.34
CA ILE A 54 -11.78 -21.82 -11.31
C ILE A 54 -12.26 -22.10 -9.86
N ASN A 55 -11.33 -22.01 -8.90
CA ASN A 55 -11.62 -22.02 -7.47
C ASN A 55 -11.26 -20.64 -6.92
N ILE A 56 -12.26 -19.89 -6.43
CA ILE A 56 -12.00 -18.63 -5.71
C ILE A 56 -11.36 -19.01 -4.38
N TYR A 57 -10.06 -18.77 -4.25
CA TYR A 57 -9.33 -19.10 -3.02
C TYR A 57 -9.41 -17.93 -2.06
N LYS A 58 -9.83 -18.18 -0.81
CA LYS A 58 -9.47 -17.31 0.30
C LYS A 58 -7.96 -17.36 0.53
N ILE A 59 -7.41 -16.33 1.16
CA ILE A 59 -5.96 -16.25 1.42
C ILE A 59 -5.60 -17.14 2.61
N LYS A 60 -4.58 -17.95 2.42
CA LYS A 60 -3.93 -18.85 3.37
C LYS A 60 -2.43 -18.58 3.35
N GLN A 61 -1.71 -19.15 4.31
CA GLN A 61 -0.26 -18.98 4.39
C GLN A 61 0.50 -19.37 3.10
N PHE A 62 0.04 -20.39 2.37
CA PHE A 62 0.76 -20.89 1.18
C PHE A 62 0.50 -20.08 -0.11
N ASN A 63 -0.59 -19.31 -0.19
CA ASN A 63 -0.95 -18.49 -1.34
C ASN A 63 -1.02 -16.98 -1.01
N ASP A 64 -0.47 -16.57 0.13
CA ASP A 64 -0.38 -15.15 0.50
C ASP A 64 0.69 -14.40 -0.32
N ARG A 65 1.81 -15.08 -0.61
CA ARG A 65 2.94 -14.48 -1.31
C ARG A 65 2.91 -14.74 -2.81
N HIS A 66 2.98 -13.66 -3.59
CA HIS A 66 3.04 -13.71 -5.04
C HIS A 66 4.28 -13.01 -5.58
N PHE A 67 5.00 -13.67 -6.47
CA PHE A 67 6.07 -13.01 -7.24
C PHE A 67 5.49 -12.48 -8.55
N LEU A 68 5.74 -11.20 -8.84
CA LEU A 68 5.40 -10.62 -10.14
C LEU A 68 6.67 -10.39 -10.96
N ASP A 69 6.75 -11.03 -12.12
CA ASP A 69 7.88 -10.85 -13.05
C ASP A 69 8.01 -9.40 -13.53
N LYS A 70 6.87 -8.70 -13.66
CA LYS A 70 6.82 -7.32 -14.14
C LYS A 70 7.64 -6.36 -13.28
N THR A 71 7.62 -6.55 -11.96
CA THR A 71 8.36 -5.72 -10.98
C THR A 71 9.54 -6.45 -10.36
N ARG A 72 9.66 -7.77 -10.61
CA ARG A 72 10.63 -8.69 -10.03
C ARG A 72 10.61 -8.68 -8.51
N ARG A 73 9.41 -8.69 -7.93
CA ARG A 73 9.19 -8.55 -6.48
C ARG A 73 8.14 -9.51 -5.97
N HIS A 74 8.30 -9.82 -4.69
CA HIS A 74 7.29 -10.49 -3.89
C HIS A 74 6.31 -9.49 -3.30
N TYR A 75 5.05 -9.88 -3.28
CA TYR A 75 3.91 -9.19 -2.71
C TYR A 75 3.19 -10.12 -1.76
N TRP A 76 2.69 -9.60 -0.65
CA TRP A 76 1.95 -10.34 0.37
C TRP A 76 0.58 -9.70 0.58
N PHE A 77 -0.45 -10.51 0.74
CA PHE A 77 -1.81 -10.07 0.99
C PHE A 77 -2.05 -9.87 2.49
N GLY A 78 -1.71 -8.67 2.95
CA GLY A 78 -1.83 -8.28 4.35
C GLY A 78 -0.59 -8.62 5.18
N ASP A 79 -0.66 -8.36 6.47
CA ASP A 79 0.49 -8.41 7.38
C ASP A 79 0.59 -9.73 8.19
N ARG A 80 -0.45 -10.59 8.13
CA ARG A 80 -0.55 -11.80 8.95
C ARG A 80 0.57 -12.78 8.62
N TYR A 81 0.63 -13.22 7.38
CA TYR A 81 1.63 -14.20 6.92
C TYR A 81 2.93 -13.52 6.49
N PHE A 82 2.87 -12.26 6.07
CA PHE A 82 4.06 -11.45 5.80
C PHE A 82 5.06 -11.50 6.96
N ARG A 83 4.63 -11.33 8.22
CA ARG A 83 5.52 -11.38 9.41
C ARG A 83 6.08 -12.76 9.74
N LEU A 84 5.49 -13.83 9.20
CA LEU A 84 5.91 -15.21 9.42
C LEU A 84 6.81 -15.72 8.29
N ASP A 85 6.95 -14.96 7.21
CA ASP A 85 7.78 -15.32 6.06
C ASP A 85 9.26 -15.08 6.37
N ASN A 86 10.13 -16.00 5.96
CA ASN A 86 11.59 -15.86 6.10
C ASN A 86 12.14 -14.63 5.34
N TYR A 87 11.41 -14.15 4.33
CA TYR A 87 11.77 -12.94 3.57
C TYR A 87 11.16 -11.65 4.16
N TYR A 88 10.48 -11.74 5.31
CA TYR A 88 9.89 -10.59 6.01
C TYR A 88 10.89 -9.47 6.31
N TRP A 89 12.06 -9.84 6.85
CA TRP A 89 13.04 -8.88 7.33
C TRP A 89 14.35 -9.00 6.55
N LEU A 90 14.55 -8.06 5.64
CA LEU A 90 15.81 -7.88 4.92
C LEU A 90 16.36 -6.49 5.23
N SER A 91 17.53 -6.41 5.85
CA SER A 91 18.14 -5.13 6.29
C SER A 91 18.40 -4.14 5.15
N THR A 92 18.56 -4.67 3.93
CA THR A 92 18.79 -3.92 2.68
C THR A 92 17.49 -3.48 2.00
N ARG A 93 16.33 -3.78 2.59
CA ARG A 93 15.01 -3.48 2.02
C ARG A 93 14.18 -2.62 2.96
N ASP A 94 13.39 -1.72 2.37
CA ASP A 94 12.32 -1.01 3.07
C ASP A 94 10.99 -1.69 2.77
N THR A 95 10.19 -1.89 3.81
CA THR A 95 8.84 -2.46 3.65
C THR A 95 7.83 -1.38 3.32
N CYS A 96 7.05 -1.63 2.28
CA CYS A 96 5.98 -0.78 1.80
C CYS A 96 4.63 -1.46 2.02
N GLY A 97 3.64 -0.68 2.42
CA GLY A 97 2.24 -1.10 2.50
C GLY A 97 1.40 -0.25 1.56
N TYR A 98 0.60 -0.89 0.71
CA TYR A 98 -0.35 -0.22 -0.18
C TYR A 98 -1.77 -0.51 0.28
N ARG A 99 -2.50 0.53 0.66
CA ARG A 99 -3.89 0.45 1.11
C ARG A 99 -4.83 0.18 -0.07
N LEU A 100 -5.63 -0.87 0.04
CA LEU A 100 -6.67 -1.24 -0.91
C LEU A 100 -7.94 -0.39 -0.74
N ASN A 101 -8.62 -0.13 -1.85
CA ASN A 101 -9.95 0.48 -1.83
C ASN A 101 -11.00 -0.54 -1.35
N GLU A 102 -12.19 -0.07 -0.97
CA GLU A 102 -13.26 -0.95 -0.49
C GLU A 102 -13.65 -2.03 -1.50
N THR A 103 -13.68 -1.70 -2.80
CA THR A 103 -13.97 -2.64 -3.89
C THR A 103 -12.87 -3.69 -4.07
N GLN A 104 -11.61 -3.33 -3.81
CA GLN A 104 -10.45 -4.22 -3.90
C GLN A 104 -10.30 -5.11 -2.67
N SER A 105 -10.62 -4.58 -1.48
CA SER A 105 -10.56 -5.31 -0.22
C SER A 105 -11.72 -6.31 -0.06
N LYS A 106 -12.92 -5.95 -0.54
CA LYS A 106 -14.13 -6.78 -0.39
C LYS A 106 -13.98 -8.27 -0.79
N PRO A 107 -13.33 -8.62 -1.92
CA PRO A 107 -13.17 -10.03 -2.30
C PRO A 107 -11.95 -10.72 -1.66
N LEU A 108 -11.11 -10.00 -0.90
CA LEU A 108 -9.87 -10.53 -0.32
C LEU A 108 -10.05 -10.75 1.19
N GLU A 109 -10.17 -12.01 1.57
CA GLU A 109 -10.36 -12.43 2.97
C GLU A 109 -9.44 -13.61 3.29
N TYR A 110 -8.99 -13.68 4.54
CA TYR A 110 -8.30 -14.86 5.04
C TYR A 110 -9.26 -16.05 5.22
N ASP A 111 -8.81 -17.26 4.91
CA ASP A 111 -9.66 -18.45 4.99
C ASP A 111 -10.04 -18.82 6.42
N GLU A 112 -9.14 -18.56 7.37
CA GLU A 112 -9.27 -19.04 8.74
C GLU A 112 -10.37 -18.33 9.52
N ASP A 113 -10.57 -17.03 9.27
CA ASP A 113 -11.44 -16.17 10.08
C ASP A 113 -12.26 -15.16 9.27
N ASN A 114 -12.18 -15.18 7.94
CA ASN A 114 -12.86 -14.23 7.04
C ASN A 114 -12.50 -12.76 7.32
N VAL A 115 -11.35 -12.50 7.94
CA VAL A 115 -10.88 -11.13 8.13
C VAL A 115 -10.45 -10.55 6.79
N LYS A 116 -10.97 -9.36 6.48
CA LYS A 116 -10.67 -8.65 5.23
C LYS A 116 -9.22 -8.19 5.17
N ILE A 117 -8.66 -8.30 3.97
CA ILE A 117 -7.32 -7.86 3.66
C ILE A 117 -7.41 -6.47 3.06
N ASN A 118 -6.79 -5.51 3.76
CA ASN A 118 -6.91 -4.11 3.40
C ASN A 118 -5.61 -3.50 2.87
N GLU A 119 -4.51 -4.21 2.97
CA GLU A 119 -3.20 -3.73 2.54
C GLU A 119 -2.45 -4.85 1.81
N ILE A 120 -1.69 -4.48 0.79
CA ILE A 120 -0.70 -5.37 0.16
C ILE A 120 0.68 -4.89 0.59
N PHE A 121 1.51 -5.82 1.06
CA PHE A 121 2.88 -5.55 1.47
C PHE A 121 3.87 -5.98 0.41
N PHE A 122 4.95 -5.23 0.28
CA PHE A 122 6.08 -5.53 -0.60
C PHE A 122 7.33 -4.80 -0.13
N GLN A 123 8.46 -5.04 -0.79
CA GLN A 123 9.76 -4.51 -0.37
C GLN A 123 10.50 -3.79 -1.49
N CYS A 124 11.04 -2.61 -1.19
CA CYS A 124 11.90 -1.81 -2.07
C CYS A 124 13.36 -1.85 -1.62
N LEU A 125 14.31 -1.63 -2.54
CA LEU A 125 15.72 -1.48 -2.17
C LEU A 125 15.92 -0.20 -1.37
N ARG A 126 16.36 -0.32 -0.11
CA ARG A 126 16.42 0.80 0.84
C ARG A 126 17.23 2.01 0.34
N TYR A 127 18.33 1.75 -0.36
CA TYR A 127 19.28 2.78 -0.79
C TYR A 127 19.10 3.24 -2.25
N GLU A 128 18.28 2.55 -3.03
CA GLU A 128 18.09 2.83 -4.46
C GLU A 128 16.66 3.26 -4.79
N GLU A 129 15.69 2.85 -3.97
CA GLU A 129 14.28 2.94 -4.26
C GLU A 129 13.47 3.48 -3.07
N TYR A 130 12.22 3.83 -3.34
CA TYR A 130 11.25 4.24 -2.33
C TYR A 130 9.84 3.74 -2.70
N CYS A 131 8.93 3.70 -1.71
CA CYS A 131 7.57 3.18 -1.90
C CYS A 131 6.74 4.09 -2.80
N CYS A 132 6.17 3.55 -3.87
CA CYS A 132 5.55 4.32 -4.94
C CYS A 132 4.33 3.57 -5.49
N GLY A 133 3.18 3.71 -4.83
CA GLY A 133 2.00 2.90 -5.14
C GLY A 133 2.18 1.42 -4.77
N LEU A 134 1.81 0.54 -5.69
CA LEU A 134 2.11 -0.91 -5.65
C LEU A 134 3.48 -1.25 -6.25
N ASN A 135 4.36 -0.25 -6.41
CA ASN A 135 5.68 -0.42 -6.99
C ASN A 135 6.76 0.33 -6.20
N CYS A 136 8.00 0.16 -6.63
CA CYS A 136 9.16 0.89 -6.16
C CYS A 136 9.60 1.88 -7.23
N CYS A 137 9.78 3.15 -6.85
CA CYS A 137 10.33 4.18 -7.72
C CYS A 137 11.81 4.44 -7.37
N ARG A 138 12.63 4.78 -8.36
CA ARG A 138 14.05 5.10 -8.15
C ARG A 138 14.20 6.48 -7.53
N ARG A 139 15.17 6.62 -6.63
CA ARG A 139 15.47 7.89 -5.95
C ARG A 139 16.21 8.91 -6.85
N TYR A 140 16.80 8.46 -7.97
CA TYR A 140 17.62 9.27 -8.87
C TYR A 140 17.51 8.79 -10.33
#